data_AF-A0A523FMJ9-F1
#
_entry.id   AF-A0A523FMJ9-F1
#
_cell.length_a   1.000
_cell.length_b   1.000
_cell.length_c   1.000
_cell.angle_alpha   90.00
_cell.angle_beta   90.00
_cell.angle_gamma   90.00
#
_symmetry.space_group_name_H-M   'P 1'
#
loop_
_entity.id
_entity.type
_entity.pdbx_description
1 polymer ?
#
loop_
_entity_poly.entity_id
_entity_poly.type
_entity_poly.pdbx_seq_one_letter_code
_entity_poly.pdbx_strand_id
1 'polypeptide(L)'
;MIGATALLRQIARRRKRRLDNQNAIAEQKRVLLRMVRKARDTKFGRDHDFANIKSVADFQARVPLRRFEDMWDDYWGADFPILRDVSWPGLINYFATTSGTTSGASKFIPVTN
;
A
#
# COMPACT_ATOMS: atom_id res chain seq x y z
N MET A 1 -15.21 9.36 -38.95
CA MET A 1 -14.87 9.12 -37.53
C MET A 1 -13.36 9.25 -37.34
N ILE A 2 -12.85 10.42 -36.96
CA ILE A 2 -11.48 10.52 -36.41
C ILE A 2 -11.55 9.83 -35.06
N GLY A 3 -11.18 8.55 -35.05
CA GLY A 3 -11.53 7.63 -33.97
C GLY A 3 -10.92 8.04 -32.63
N ALA A 4 -11.69 7.87 -31.55
CA ALA A 4 -11.24 8.09 -30.17
C ALA A 4 -9.86 7.46 -29.88
N THR A 5 -9.51 6.39 -30.60
CA THR A 5 -8.19 5.75 -30.65
C THR A 5 -7.03 6.73 -30.89
N ALA A 6 -7.13 7.67 -31.83
CA ALA A 6 -6.06 8.62 -32.11
C ALA A 6 -5.86 9.60 -30.94
N LEU A 7 -6.96 10.08 -30.38
CA LEU A 7 -6.97 10.95 -29.20
C LEU A 7 -6.40 10.24 -27.96
N LEU A 8 -6.86 9.01 -27.68
CA LEU A 8 -6.36 8.19 -26.58
C LEU A 8 -4.86 7.89 -26.73
N ARG A 9 -4.39 7.59 -27.95
CA ARG A 9 -2.95 7.42 -28.23
C ARG A 9 -2.16 8.69 -27.93
N GLN A 10 -2.70 9.86 -28.28
CA GLN A 10 -2.03 11.14 -28.00
C GLN A 10 -1.96 11.43 -26.50
N ILE A 11 -3.05 11.18 -25.76
CA ILE A 11 -3.10 11.29 -24.29
C ILE A 11 -2.10 10.32 -23.65
N ALA A 12 -2.08 9.05 -24.09
CA ALA A 12 -1.16 8.04 -23.59
C ALA A 12 0.31 8.43 -23.84
N ARG A 13 0.64 8.94 -25.04
CA ARG A 13 1.99 9.43 -25.36
C ARG A 13 2.40 10.61 -24.47
N ARG A 14 1.51 11.57 -24.24
CA ARG A 14 1.77 12.71 -23.34
C ARG A 14 2.00 12.23 -21.91
N ARG A 15 1.18 11.30 -21.42
CA ARG A 15 1.34 10.69 -20.10
C ARG A 15 2.66 9.93 -19.99
N LYS A 16 3.01 9.11 -20.98
CA LYS A 16 4.29 8.39 -21.02
C LYS A 16 5.47 9.35 -20.91
N ARG A 17 5.52 10.39 -21.75
CA ARG A 17 6.59 11.41 -21.68
C ARG A 17 6.69 12.06 -20.31
N ARG A 18 5.54 12.36 -19.67
CA ARG A 18 5.53 12.91 -18.30
C ARG A 18 6.11 11.92 -17.29
N LEU A 19 5.79 10.64 -17.39
CA LEU A 19 6.31 9.59 -16.50
C LEU A 19 7.81 9.33 -16.76
N ASP A 20 8.23 9.29 -18.03
CA ASP A 20 9.64 9.10 -18.42
C ASP A 20 10.54 10.21 -17.85
N ASN A 21 9.99 11.42 -17.68
CA ASN A 21 10.71 12.57 -17.14
C ASN A 21 10.63 12.67 -15.60
N GLN A 22 10.01 11.71 -14.90
CA GLN A 22 9.96 11.70 -13.43
C GLN A 22 11.18 11.01 -12.84
N ASN A 23 11.66 11.55 -11.71
CA ASN A 23 12.65 10.85 -10.90
C ASN A 23 11.95 9.78 -10.04
N ALA A 24 11.96 8.53 -10.52
CA ALA A 24 11.30 7.40 -9.87
C ALA A 24 11.77 7.19 -8.41
N ILE A 25 13.06 7.39 -8.13
CA ILE A 25 13.63 7.23 -6.78
C ILE A 25 13.07 8.28 -5.83
N ALA A 26 13.05 9.54 -6.26
CA ALA A 26 12.49 10.63 -5.46
C ALA A 26 10.99 10.44 -5.20
N GLU A 27 10.24 10.00 -6.20
CA GLU A 27 8.80 9.74 -6.07
C GLU A 27 8.49 8.56 -5.13
N GLN A 28 9.23 7.45 -5.23
CA GLN A 28 9.09 6.31 -4.32
C GLN A 28 9.35 6.72 -2.86
N LYS A 29 10.45 7.45 -2.61
CA LYS A 29 10.78 7.98 -1.29
C LYS A 29 9.67 8.88 -0.75
N ARG A 30 9.14 9.78 -1.59
CA ARG A 30 8.05 10.70 -1.23
C ARG A 30 6.77 9.93 -0.86
N VAL A 31 6.41 8.93 -1.65
CA VAL A 31 5.21 8.10 -1.43
C VAL A 31 5.35 7.30 -0.13
N LEU A 32 6.48 6.62 0.08
CA LEU A 32 6.75 5.86 1.30
C LEU A 32 6.62 6.73 2.54
N LEU A 33 7.36 7.84 2.61
CA LEU A 33 7.34 8.71 3.80
C LEU A 33 5.98 9.34 4.03
N ARG A 34 5.20 9.60 2.98
CA ARG A 34 3.80 10.04 3.13
C ARG A 34 2.92 8.94 3.75
N MET A 35 3.05 7.70 3.30
CA MET A 35 2.29 6.57 3.83
C MET A 35 2.65 6.30 5.29
N VAL A 36 3.94 6.28 5.62
CA VAL A 36 4.44 6.10 6.99
C VAL A 36 3.89 7.19 7.91
N ARG A 37 3.98 8.47 7.53
CA ARG A 37 3.43 9.57 8.34
C ARG A 37 1.93 9.45 8.54
N LYS A 38 1.19 9.08 7.48
CA LYS A 38 -0.27 8.89 7.57
C LYS A 38 -0.62 7.76 8.53
N ALA A 39 0.10 6.64 8.47
CA ALA A 39 -0.16 5.45 9.27
C ALA A 39 0.53 5.45 10.64
N ARG A 40 1.16 6.54 11.07
CA ARG A 40 2.00 6.55 12.29
C ARG A 40 1.25 6.17 13.57
N ASP A 41 -0.03 6.51 13.62
CA ASP A 41 -0.89 6.35 14.80
C ASP A 41 -1.72 5.05 14.73
N THR A 42 -1.45 4.16 13.78
CA THR A 42 -2.09 2.83 13.74
C THR A 42 -1.39 1.85 14.68
N LYS A 43 -2.00 0.70 14.97
CA LYS A 43 -1.32 -0.38 15.71
C LYS A 43 0.02 -0.75 15.07
N PHE A 44 0.02 -1.01 13.76
CA PHE A 44 1.24 -1.32 13.00
C PHE A 44 2.26 -0.17 13.06
N GLY A 45 1.79 1.08 12.94
CA GLY A 45 2.65 2.26 13.00
C GLY A 45 3.34 2.43 14.36
N ARG A 46 2.64 2.16 15.46
CA ARG A 46 3.20 2.18 16.81
C ARG A 46 4.20 1.05 17.02
N ASP A 47 3.83 -0.18 16.65
CA ASP A 47 4.67 -1.37 16.83
C ASP A 47 6.00 -1.26 16.07
N HIS A 48 6.04 -0.49 14.98
CA HIS A 48 7.23 -0.25 14.16
C HIS A 48 7.81 1.18 14.27
N ASP A 49 7.37 1.98 15.25
CA ASP A 49 7.86 3.34 15.53
C ASP A 49 7.90 4.26 14.29
N PHE A 50 6.78 4.31 13.57
CA PHE A 50 6.61 5.15 12.37
C PHE A 50 6.78 6.65 12.66
N ALA A 51 6.57 7.07 13.92
CA ALA A 51 6.78 8.45 14.35
C ALA A 51 8.23 8.92 14.14
N ASN A 52 9.21 8.01 14.24
CA ASN A 52 10.63 8.32 14.11
C ASN A 52 11.24 7.97 12.74
N ILE A 53 10.45 7.46 11.79
CA ILE A 53 10.93 7.14 10.43
C ILE A 53 10.99 8.40 9.58
N LYS A 54 12.20 8.81 9.19
CA LYS A 54 12.47 10.01 8.38
C LYS A 54 13.10 9.68 7.02
N SER A 55 13.58 8.46 6.84
CA SER A 55 14.25 7.98 5.64
C SER A 55 13.81 6.57 5.25
N VAL A 56 14.20 6.15 4.03
CA VAL A 56 14.01 4.77 3.57
C VAL A 56 14.78 3.78 4.44
N ALA A 57 16.00 4.16 4.88
CA ALA A 57 16.83 3.33 5.74
C ALA A 57 16.18 3.12 7.13
N ASP A 58 15.58 4.16 7.71
CA ASP A 58 14.85 4.04 8.99
C ASP A 58 13.70 3.05 8.85
N PHE A 59 12.96 3.12 7.74
CA PHE A 59 11.86 2.20 7.45
C PHE A 59 12.36 0.75 7.34
N GLN A 60 13.42 0.53 6.56
CA GLN A 60 14.01 -0.79 6.35
C GLN A 60 14.57 -1.39 7.65
N ALA A 61 15.11 -0.57 8.55
CA ALA A 61 15.63 -1.02 9.84
C ALA A 61 14.53 -1.41 10.84
N ARG A 62 13.32 -0.85 10.70
CA ARG A 62 12.22 -0.99 11.67
C ARG A 62 11.10 -1.92 11.21
N VAL A 63 10.92 -2.08 9.90
CA VAL A 63 9.83 -2.85 9.31
C VAL A 63 10.40 -4.11 8.63
N PRO A 64 10.27 -5.29 9.25
CA PRO A 64 10.74 -6.53 8.66
C PRO A 64 9.90 -6.93 7.45
N LEU A 65 10.48 -7.73 6.56
CA LEU A 65 9.73 -8.40 5.50
C LEU A 65 8.79 -9.43 6.15
N ARG A 66 7.54 -9.46 5.68
CA ARG A 66 6.48 -10.31 6.24
C ARG A 66 5.75 -11.06 5.13
N ARG A 67 5.23 -12.23 5.47
CA ARG A 67 4.29 -13.00 4.66
C ARG A 67 2.86 -12.53 4.93
N PHE A 68 1.91 -13.04 4.14
CA PHE A 68 0.48 -12.81 4.39
C PHE A 68 0.07 -13.36 5.75
N GLU A 69 0.54 -14.57 6.07
CA GLU A 69 0.19 -15.26 7.30
C GLU A 69 0.63 -14.46 8.54
N ASP A 70 1.85 -13.92 8.53
CA ASP A 70 2.35 -13.04 9.60
C ASP A 70 1.48 -11.79 9.79
N MET A 71 0.99 -11.18 8.70
CA MET A 71 0.09 -10.01 8.78
C MET A 71 -1.30 -10.40 9.29
N TRP A 72 -1.79 -11.57 8.86
CA TRP A 72 -3.07 -12.10 9.29
C TRP A 72 -3.05 -12.39 10.78
N ASP A 73 -2.04 -13.09 11.27
CA ASP A 73 -1.96 -13.54 12.66
C ASP A 73 -1.69 -12.36 13.61
N ASP A 74 -0.77 -11.45 13.25
CA ASP A 74 -0.37 -10.36 14.15
C ASP A 74 -1.32 -9.15 14.15
N TYR A 75 -2.02 -8.89 13.04
CA TYR A 75 -2.73 -7.63 12.83
C TYR A 75 -4.18 -7.78 12.38
N TRP A 76 -4.49 -8.63 11.40
CA TRP A 76 -5.81 -8.58 10.74
C TRP A 76 -6.84 -9.57 11.28
N GLY A 77 -6.43 -10.80 11.60
CA GLY A 77 -7.33 -11.92 11.83
C GLY A 77 -8.24 -11.75 13.04
N ALA A 78 -7.74 -11.15 14.13
CA ALA A 78 -8.50 -10.95 15.36
C ALA A 78 -9.67 -9.94 15.19
N ASP A 79 -9.48 -8.95 14.33
CA ASP A 79 -10.45 -7.87 14.10
C ASP A 79 -11.24 -8.06 12.79
N PHE A 80 -10.93 -9.09 12.00
CA PHE A 80 -11.66 -9.37 10.76
C PHE A 80 -13.14 -9.67 11.05
N PRO A 81 -14.11 -9.14 10.27
CA PRO A 81 -13.96 -8.42 9.01
C PRO A 81 -13.97 -6.89 9.12
N ILE A 82 -13.68 -6.31 10.30
CA ILE A 82 -13.73 -4.85 10.52
C ILE A 82 -12.47 -4.38 11.26
N LEU A 83 -11.51 -3.84 10.51
CA LEU A 83 -10.29 -3.29 11.09
C LEU A 83 -10.46 -1.80 11.37
N ARG A 84 -10.05 -1.33 12.55
CA ARG A 84 -10.00 0.11 12.87
C ARG A 84 -8.61 0.51 13.34
N ASP A 85 -7.97 1.39 12.58
CA ASP A 85 -6.63 1.93 12.90
C ASP A 85 -5.57 0.84 13.15
N VAL A 86 -5.67 -0.30 12.43
CA VAL A 86 -4.80 -1.47 12.59
C VAL A 86 -3.51 -1.33 11.77
N SER A 87 -3.57 -1.54 10.45
CA SER A 87 -2.44 -1.37 9.52
C SER A 87 -2.55 -0.10 8.69
N TRP A 88 -3.74 0.51 8.66
CA TRP A 88 -4.00 1.78 8.00
C TRP A 88 -5.04 2.57 8.81
N PRO A 89 -4.98 3.92 8.82
CA PRO A 89 -5.90 4.72 9.61
C PRO A 89 -7.34 4.62 9.13
N GLY A 90 -8.27 4.77 10.07
CA GLY A 90 -9.70 4.74 9.85
C GLY A 90 -10.29 3.34 9.90
N LEU A 91 -11.54 3.24 9.42
CA LEU A 91 -12.30 2.01 9.35
C LEU A 91 -12.05 1.31 8.01
N ILE A 92 -11.72 0.02 8.06
CA ILE A 92 -11.58 -0.84 6.89
C ILE A 92 -12.56 -2.01 7.04
N ASN A 93 -13.54 -2.03 6.15
CA ASN A 93 -14.59 -3.05 6.07
C ASN A 93 -14.73 -3.64 4.66
N TYR A 94 -13.74 -3.42 3.80
CA TYR A 94 -13.65 -3.97 2.44
C TYR A 94 -12.35 -4.73 2.26
N PHE A 95 -12.45 -5.91 1.65
CA PHE A 95 -11.33 -6.80 1.41
C PHE A 95 -11.34 -7.31 -0.03
N ALA A 96 -10.20 -7.24 -0.70
CA ALA A 96 -9.99 -7.91 -1.97
C ALA A 96 -9.60 -9.37 -1.72
N THR A 97 -10.28 -10.31 -2.40
CA THR A 97 -9.92 -11.72 -2.38
C THR A 97 -8.92 -12.03 -3.49
N THR A 98 -7.78 -12.64 -3.15
CA THR A 98 -6.81 -13.07 -4.16
C THR A 98 -7.02 -14.55 -4.52
N SER A 99 -6.90 -14.91 -5.80
CA SER A 99 -7.04 -16.29 -6.31
C SER A 99 -5.83 -17.19 -6.02
N GLY A 100 -4.79 -16.69 -5.35
CA GLY A 100 -3.57 -17.44 -5.12
C GLY A 100 -3.70 -18.42 -3.97
N THR A 101 -3.78 -19.72 -4.25
CA THR A 101 -3.62 -20.74 -3.22
C THR A 101 -2.81 -21.95 -3.70
N THR A 102 -1.64 -22.16 -3.09
CA THR A 102 -1.02 -23.50 -2.94
C THR A 102 -1.51 -24.17 -1.65
N SER A 103 -2.23 -23.44 -0.78
CA SER A 103 -2.65 -23.85 0.58
C SER A 103 -4.17 -23.87 0.83
N GLY A 104 -5.00 -23.74 -0.22
CA GLY A 104 -6.46 -23.92 -0.15
C GLY A 104 -7.33 -22.82 0.46
N ALA A 105 -6.78 -21.85 1.21
CA ALA A 105 -7.55 -20.78 1.86
C ALA A 105 -7.45 -19.41 1.14
N SER A 106 -8.59 -18.75 0.90
CA SER A 106 -8.65 -17.41 0.29
C SER A 106 -7.94 -16.35 1.15
N LYS A 107 -7.08 -15.53 0.53
CA LYS A 107 -6.42 -14.39 1.20
C LYS A 107 -7.27 -13.13 1.08
N PHE A 108 -7.57 -12.50 2.21
CA PHE A 108 -8.34 -11.26 2.30
C PHE A 108 -7.41 -10.08 2.54
N ILE A 109 -7.28 -9.19 1.55
CA ILE A 109 -6.40 -8.02 1.61
C ILE A 109 -7.24 -6.76 1.91
N PRO A 110 -7.00 -6.06 3.04
CA PRO A 110 -7.74 -4.84 3.37
C PRO A 110 -7.51 -3.74 2.33
N VAL A 111 -8.59 -3.06 1.92
CA VAL A 111 -8.52 -1.97 0.94
C VAL A 111 -9.30 -0.73 1.40
N THR A 112 -8.83 0.45 1.01
CA THR A 112 -9.49 1.74 1.29
C THR A 112 -9.57 2.59 0.02
N ASN A 113 -10.50 3.55 0.00
CA ASN A 113 -10.64 4.55 -1.07
C ASN A 113 -9.55 5.64 -1.03
#